data_AF-A0A5K1ANK0-F1
#
_entry.id   AF-A0A5K1ANK0-F1
#
_cell.length_a   1.000
_cell.length_b   1.000
_cell.length_c   1.000
_cell.angle_alpha   90.00
_cell.angle_beta   90.00
_cell.angle_gamma   90.00
#
_symmetry.space_group_name_H-M   'P 1'
#
loop_
_entity.id
_entity.type
_entity.pdbx_description
1 polymer ?
#
loop_
_entity_poly.entity_id
_entity_poly.type
_entity_poly.pdbx_seq_one_letter_code
_entity_poly.pdbx_strand_id
1 'polypeptide(L)'
;MVVNRGIGRVSMFLLVVVVLGFFFASYNMIAMVIHHRRKGTDKGLHTVAGGRSSMFIDAITEMPDSLKKHEGAKALFHVALTATDAPYSQWQCRIMYYWYKKMKDGPGSEMGGFTRVLHSGSKDDLMDEIPTFIVDPLPPGQDR
;
A
#
# COMPACT_ATOMS: atom_id res chain seq x y z
N MET A 1 13.24 -38.72 57.69
CA MET A 1 12.11 -37.78 57.88
C MET A 1 11.76 -37.17 56.54
N VAL A 2 10.66 -37.60 55.93
CA VAL A 2 10.15 -36.99 54.68
C VAL A 2 9.19 -35.88 55.09
N VAL A 3 9.61 -34.63 54.86
CA VAL A 3 8.78 -33.44 55.08
C VAL A 3 7.79 -33.35 53.93
N ASN A 4 6.54 -33.71 54.20
CA ASN A 4 5.42 -33.49 53.28
C ASN A 4 4.97 -32.03 53.42
N ARG A 5 5.22 -31.19 52.40
CA ARG A 5 4.71 -29.81 52.35
C ARG A 5 3.25 -29.84 51.91
N GLY A 6 2.35 -29.40 52.78
CA GLY A 6 0.92 -29.28 52.49
C GLY A 6 0.67 -28.37 51.29
N ILE A 7 0.12 -28.94 50.22
CA ILE A 7 -0.43 -28.21 49.08
C ILE A 7 -1.65 -27.46 49.62
N GLY A 8 -1.54 -26.13 49.68
CA GLY A 8 -2.63 -25.26 50.12
C GLY A 8 -3.90 -25.50 49.30
N ARG A 9 -5.06 -25.48 49.95
CA ARG A 9 -6.38 -25.65 49.32
C ARG A 9 -6.62 -24.50 48.33
N VAL A 10 -6.23 -24.69 47.07
CA VAL A 10 -6.53 -23.72 46.01
C VAL A 10 -8.04 -23.74 45.79
N SER A 11 -8.68 -22.58 46.00
CA SER A 11 -10.12 -22.42 45.84
C SER A 11 -10.53 -22.79 44.41
N MET A 12 -11.55 -23.66 44.26
CA MET A 12 -12.06 -24.11 42.96
C MET A 12 -12.39 -22.93 42.03
N PHE A 13 -12.83 -21.81 42.59
CA PHE A 13 -13.08 -20.57 41.86
C PHE A 13 -11.82 -19.99 41.22
N LEU A 14 -10.67 -20.04 41.89
CA LEU A 14 -9.40 -19.56 41.32
C LEU A 14 -8.97 -20.44 40.15
N LEU A 15 -9.18 -21.75 40.22
CA LEU A 15 -8.89 -22.65 39.10
C LEU A 15 -9.78 -22.33 37.89
N VAL A 16 -11.07 -22.07 38.10
CA VAL A 16 -11.98 -21.67 37.02
C VAL A 16 -11.55 -20.35 36.38
N VAL A 17 -11.17 -19.34 37.18
CA VAL A 17 -10.69 -18.04 36.67
C VAL A 17 -9.38 -18.20 35.89
N VAL A 18 -8.45 -19.03 36.37
CA VAL A 18 -7.18 -19.29 35.67
C VAL A 18 -7.44 -19.99 34.32
N VAL A 19 -8.33 -20.98 34.27
CA VAL A 19 -8.69 -21.67 33.03
C VAL A 19 -9.36 -20.72 32.03
N LEU A 20 -10.30 -19.88 32.49
CA LEU A 20 -10.94 -18.87 31.63
C LEU A 20 -9.92 -17.84 31.10
N GLY A 21 -8.98 -17.41 31.94
CA GLY A 21 -7.89 -16.52 31.54
C GLY A 21 -6.98 -17.12 30.47
N PHE A 22 -6.58 -18.38 30.65
CA PHE A 22 -5.80 -19.11 29.64
C PHE A 22 -6.57 -19.30 28.32
N PHE A 23 -7.88 -19.59 28.40
CA PHE A 23 -8.72 -19.70 27.21
C PHE A 23 -8.83 -18.38 26.45
N PHE A 24 -9.03 -17.27 27.17
CA PHE A 24 -9.07 -15.95 26.56
C PHE A 24 -7.73 -15.56 25.93
N ALA A 25 -6.61 -15.79 26.62
CA ALA A 25 -5.27 -15.48 26.10
C ALA A 25 -4.93 -16.31 24.85
N SER A 26 -5.24 -17.61 24.86
CA SER A 26 -5.01 -18.51 23.71
C SER A 26 -5.88 -18.15 22.50
N TYR A 27 -7.15 -17.81 22.70
CA TYR A 27 -8.03 -17.33 21.63
C TYR A 27 -7.49 -16.04 20.99
N ASN A 28 -7.09 -15.06 21.81
CA ASN A 28 -6.50 -13.81 21.31
C ASN A 28 -5.18 -14.05 20.56
N MET A 29 -4.35 -14.99 21.02
CA MET A 29 -3.11 -15.36 20.32
C MET A 29 -3.39 -16.04 18.97
N ILE A 30 -4.33 -16.98 18.91
CA ILE A 30 -4.73 -17.65 17.67
C ILE A 30 -5.32 -16.63 16.68
N ALA A 31 -6.18 -15.73 17.14
CA ALA A 31 -6.75 -14.66 16.30
C ALA A 31 -5.65 -13.76 15.70
N MET A 32 -4.65 -13.39 16.52
CA MET A 32 -3.50 -12.61 16.05
C MET A 32 -2.66 -13.38 15.02
N VAL A 33 -2.38 -14.66 15.26
CA VAL A 33 -1.61 -15.51 14.34
C VAL A 33 -2.35 -15.72 13.02
N ILE A 34 -3.68 -15.93 13.03
CA ILE A 34 -4.47 -16.07 11.80
C ILE A 34 -4.48 -14.76 11.01
N HIS A 35 -4.64 -13.61 11.66
CA HIS A 35 -4.55 -12.30 10.99
C HIS A 35 -3.15 -12.01 10.44
N HIS A 36 -2.09 -12.35 11.19
CA HIS A 36 -0.71 -12.17 10.74
C HIS A 36 -0.35 -13.14 9.62
N ARG A 37 -0.87 -14.37 9.63
CA ARG A 37 -0.72 -15.33 8.53
C ARG A 37 -1.49 -14.90 7.29
N ARG A 38 -2.68 -14.31 7.42
CA ARG A 38 -3.39 -13.70 6.26
C ARG A 38 -2.56 -12.60 5.59
N LYS A 39 -1.88 -11.74 6.36
CA LYS A 39 -0.92 -10.77 5.81
C LYS A 39 0.37 -11.41 5.27
N GLY A 40 0.75 -12.59 5.76
CA GLY A 40 1.94 -13.34 5.33
C GLY A 40 1.73 -14.24 4.10
N THR A 41 0.48 -14.61 3.80
CA THR A 41 0.06 -15.45 2.65
C THR A 41 -0.46 -14.60 1.48
N ASP A 42 -0.23 -13.29 1.47
CA ASP A 42 -0.27 -12.43 0.27
C ASP A 42 1.11 -12.29 -0.38
N LYS A 43 2.07 -13.14 -0.01
CA LYS A 43 3.19 -13.45 -0.91
C LYS A 43 2.69 -14.48 -1.91
N GLY A 44 2.13 -13.98 -3.01
CA GLY A 44 1.63 -14.74 -4.14
C GLY A 44 2.55 -15.91 -4.46
N LEU A 45 2.10 -17.09 -4.08
CA LEU A 45 2.63 -18.35 -4.55
C LEU A 45 2.20 -18.47 -6.02
N HIS A 46 3.05 -18.01 -6.93
CA HIS A 46 3.00 -18.40 -8.34
C HIS A 46 3.40 -19.89 -8.44
N THR A 47 2.58 -20.79 -7.89
CA THR A 47 2.62 -22.20 -8.29
C THR A 47 1.89 -22.30 -9.61
N VAL A 48 2.70 -22.36 -10.66
CA VAL A 48 2.35 -22.86 -11.97
C VAL A 48 1.79 -24.28 -11.81
N ALA A 49 0.47 -24.42 -11.75
CA ALA A 49 -0.21 -25.68 -11.99
C ALA A 49 -1.66 -25.39 -12.41
N GLY A 50 -1.97 -25.75 -13.65
CA GLY A 50 -3.26 -25.49 -14.28
C GLY A 50 -4.44 -25.97 -13.44
N GLY A 51 -5.36 -25.05 -13.16
CA GLY A 51 -6.60 -25.32 -12.48
C GLY A 51 -7.47 -24.07 -12.49
N ARG A 52 -8.56 -24.13 -13.24
CA ARG A 52 -9.55 -23.06 -13.39
C ARG A 52 -10.02 -22.54 -12.03
N SER A 53 -9.78 -21.25 -11.76
CA SER A 53 -10.60 -20.47 -10.83
C SER A 53 -10.89 -19.11 -11.45
N SER A 54 -12.03 -19.07 -12.14
CA SER A 54 -12.67 -17.87 -12.66
C SER A 54 -13.23 -17.02 -11.52
N MET A 55 -12.70 -15.81 -11.34
CA MET A 55 -13.45 -14.57 -11.11
C MET A 55 -12.45 -13.52 -10.64
N PHE A 56 -11.85 -12.80 -11.58
CA PHE A 56 -11.45 -11.39 -11.56
C PHE A 56 -10.73 -11.15 -12.89
N ILE A 57 -11.49 -11.13 -14.00
CA ILE A 57 -10.97 -10.54 -15.24
C ILE A 57 -11.11 -9.04 -15.04
N ASP A 58 -10.15 -8.45 -14.32
CA ASP A 58 -9.84 -7.05 -14.52
C ASP A 58 -9.24 -6.98 -15.93
N ALA A 59 -9.66 -6.00 -16.73
CA ALA A 59 -9.13 -5.76 -18.07
C ALA A 59 -7.74 -5.15 -17.95
N ILE A 60 -6.83 -5.88 -17.29
CA ILE A 60 -5.43 -5.54 -17.14
C ILE A 60 -4.85 -5.78 -18.52
N THR A 61 -4.70 -4.69 -19.29
CA THR A 61 -3.75 -4.68 -20.39
C THR A 61 -2.44 -5.20 -19.81
N GLU A 62 -2.00 -6.37 -20.26
CA GLU A 62 -0.81 -7.02 -19.72
C GLU A 62 0.36 -6.02 -19.81
N MET A 63 1.03 -5.78 -18.68
CA MET A 63 2.17 -4.88 -18.65
C MET A 63 3.20 -5.40 -19.65
N PRO A 64 3.63 -4.59 -20.64
CA PRO A 64 4.54 -5.07 -21.66
C PRO A 64 5.84 -5.58 -21.02
N ASP A 65 6.45 -6.60 -21.61
CA ASP A 65 7.63 -7.28 -21.04
C ASP A 65 8.80 -6.34 -20.76
N SER A 66 8.89 -5.22 -21.50
CA SER A 66 9.86 -4.15 -21.30
C SER A 66 9.65 -3.34 -20.02
N LEU A 67 8.42 -3.27 -19.52
CA LEU A 67 8.03 -2.63 -18.27
C LEU A 67 7.85 -3.63 -17.13
N LYS A 68 7.78 -4.93 -17.43
CA LYS A 68 7.78 -5.99 -16.42
C LYS A 68 9.05 -5.89 -15.61
N LYS A 69 8.86 -5.65 -14.33
CA LYS A 69 9.95 -5.42 -13.41
C LYS A 69 10.81 -6.67 -13.28
N HIS A 70 12.14 -6.51 -13.28
CA HIS A 70 13.05 -7.59 -12.91
C HIS A 70 12.65 -8.16 -11.55
N GLU A 71 12.63 -9.49 -11.46
CA GLU A 71 12.29 -10.22 -10.24
C GLU A 71 13.07 -9.65 -9.04
N GLY A 72 12.35 -9.17 -8.02
CA GLY A 72 12.94 -8.63 -6.78
C GLY A 72 12.96 -7.11 -6.64
N ALA A 73 12.63 -6.33 -7.67
CA ALA A 73 12.57 -4.88 -7.51
C ALA A 73 11.24 -4.44 -6.86
N LYS A 74 11.27 -3.64 -5.79
CA LYS A 74 10.08 -3.17 -5.03
C LYS A 74 9.16 -2.24 -5.83
N ALA A 75 7.91 -2.62 -6.14
CA ALA A 75 6.96 -1.72 -6.83
C ALA A 75 6.84 -0.38 -6.06
N LEU A 76 7.02 0.74 -6.77
CA LEU A 76 6.98 2.08 -6.18
C LEU A 76 5.75 2.82 -6.71
N PHE A 77 5.19 3.71 -5.90
CA PHE A 77 4.05 4.53 -6.27
C PHE A 77 4.48 5.67 -7.19
N HIS A 78 3.74 5.89 -8.27
CA HIS A 78 3.92 7.04 -9.15
C HIS A 78 2.77 8.02 -8.93
N VAL A 79 3.08 9.28 -8.66
CA VAL A 79 2.08 10.33 -8.47
C VAL A 79 1.83 11.04 -9.79
N ALA A 80 0.58 11.08 -10.23
CA ALA A 80 0.16 11.91 -11.36
C ALA A 80 -0.74 13.05 -10.85
N LEU A 81 -0.44 14.28 -11.25
CA LEU A 81 -1.22 15.47 -10.91
C LEU A 81 -1.68 16.17 -12.18
N THR A 82 -2.96 16.46 -12.32
CA THR A 82 -3.49 17.31 -13.40
C THR A 82 -3.33 18.79 -13.06
N ALA A 83 -2.85 19.60 -14.01
CA ALA A 83 -2.57 21.01 -13.82
C ALA A 83 -3.04 21.88 -15.01
N THR A 84 -3.57 23.07 -14.70
CA THR A 84 -3.85 24.13 -15.69
C THR A 84 -2.63 25.06 -15.80
N ASP A 85 -2.66 25.99 -16.75
CA ASP A 85 -1.70 27.12 -16.83
C ASP A 85 -1.99 28.26 -15.82
N ALA A 86 -3.09 28.18 -15.05
CA ALA A 86 -3.47 29.23 -14.12
C ALA A 86 -2.46 29.41 -12.98
N PRO A 87 -2.14 30.65 -12.56
CA PRO A 87 -1.14 30.92 -11.51
C PRO A 87 -1.40 30.19 -10.19
N TYR A 88 -2.67 30.01 -9.83
CA TYR A 88 -3.05 29.26 -8.63
C TYR A 88 -2.70 27.77 -8.76
N SER A 89 -2.98 27.15 -9.91
CA SER A 89 -2.63 25.75 -10.17
C SER A 89 -1.11 25.56 -10.14
N GLN A 90 -0.35 26.51 -10.71
CA GLN A 90 1.11 26.51 -10.65
C GLN A 90 1.64 26.51 -9.21
N TRP A 91 1.13 27.43 -8.37
CA TRP A 91 1.51 27.49 -6.95
C TRP A 91 1.18 26.20 -6.21
N GLN A 92 -0.02 25.64 -6.42
CA GLN A 92 -0.41 24.36 -5.84
C GLN A 92 0.52 23.22 -6.28
N CYS A 93 0.88 23.16 -7.58
CA CYS A 93 1.81 22.16 -8.11
C CYS A 93 3.18 22.22 -7.42
N ARG A 94 3.71 23.43 -7.17
CA ARG A 94 4.99 23.61 -6.45
C ARG A 94 4.94 23.07 -5.04
N ILE A 95 3.87 23.35 -4.30
CA ILE A 95 3.70 22.85 -2.93
C ILE A 95 3.60 21.33 -2.91
N MET A 96 2.80 20.76 -3.81
CA MET A 96 2.65 19.31 -3.93
C MET A 96 3.98 18.64 -4.28
N TYR A 97 4.73 19.20 -5.23
CA TYR A 97 6.03 18.68 -5.63
C TYR A 97 7.08 18.78 -4.52
N TYR A 98 7.07 19.87 -3.74
CA TYR A 98 7.93 20.01 -2.57
C TYR A 98 7.69 18.88 -1.55
N TRP A 99 6.43 18.63 -1.19
CA TRP A 99 6.10 17.57 -0.23
C TRP A 99 6.35 16.17 -0.78
N TYR A 100 6.12 15.93 -2.07
CA TYR A 100 6.51 14.69 -2.73
C TYR A 100 8.01 14.44 -2.58
N LYS A 101 8.87 15.44 -2.84
CA LYS A 101 10.33 15.30 -2.65
C LYS A 101 10.67 14.94 -1.20
N LYS A 102 10.08 15.65 -0.22
CA LYS A 102 10.28 15.34 1.20
C LYS A 102 9.88 13.92 1.58
N MET A 103 8.77 13.42 1.05
CA MET A 103 8.31 12.05 1.30
C MET A 103 9.18 11.01 0.59
N LYS A 104 9.64 11.31 -0.63
CA LYS A 104 10.50 10.43 -1.41
C LYS A 104 11.87 10.24 -0.78
N ASP A 105 12.45 11.30 -0.23
CA ASP A 105 13.77 11.27 0.41
C ASP A 105 13.75 10.64 1.82
N GLY A 106 12.56 10.28 2.33
CA GLY A 106 12.41 9.63 3.62
C GLY A 106 12.92 8.17 3.64
N PRO A 107 13.40 7.67 4.80
CA PRO A 107 13.86 6.30 4.92
C PRO A 107 12.71 5.30 4.67
N GLY A 108 12.95 4.33 3.78
CA GLY A 108 11.95 3.31 3.44
C GLY A 108 10.81 3.80 2.54
N SER A 109 10.94 4.99 1.94
CA SER A 109 9.91 5.55 1.07
C SER A 109 9.52 4.61 -0.06
N GLU A 110 8.22 4.54 -0.33
CA GLU A 110 7.64 3.77 -1.43
C GLU A 110 7.38 4.66 -2.65
N MET A 111 7.76 5.94 -2.58
CA MET A 111 7.51 6.92 -3.62
C MET A 111 8.52 6.76 -4.76
N GLY A 112 8.02 6.54 -5.97
CA GLY A 112 8.78 6.39 -7.19
C GLY A 112 8.88 7.70 -7.95
N GLY A 113 7.97 7.92 -8.89
CA GLY A 113 7.94 9.09 -9.77
C GLY A 113 6.85 10.10 -9.41
N PHE A 114 6.99 11.30 -9.97
CA PHE A 114 5.97 12.33 -9.95
C PHE A 114 5.89 12.93 -11.36
N THR A 115 4.68 12.99 -11.91
CA THR A 115 4.43 13.60 -13.22
C THR A 115 3.27 14.56 -13.11
N ARG A 116 3.50 15.79 -13.55
CA ARG A 116 2.45 16.78 -13.75
C ARG A 116 1.91 16.65 -15.17
N VAL A 117 0.60 16.54 -15.30
CA VAL A 117 -0.13 16.43 -16.56
C VAL A 117 -0.75 17.80 -16.86
N LEU A 118 -0.16 18.53 -17.79
CA LEU A 118 -0.54 19.90 -18.14
C LEU A 118 -1.52 19.88 -19.31
N HIS A 119 -2.72 20.43 -19.12
CA HIS A 119 -3.79 20.45 -20.13
C HIS A 119 -4.01 21.82 -20.78
N SER A 120 -3.05 22.74 -20.69
CA SER A 120 -3.09 24.02 -21.41
C SER A 120 -2.70 23.88 -22.89
N GLY A 121 -2.13 22.75 -23.30
CA GLY A 121 -1.56 22.56 -24.64
C GLY A 121 -0.28 23.36 -24.90
N SER A 122 0.24 24.11 -23.91
CA SER A 122 1.42 24.97 -24.03
C SER A 122 2.41 24.70 -22.89
N LYS A 123 3.70 24.98 -23.14
CA LYS A 123 4.75 24.88 -22.11
C LYS A 123 4.62 26.02 -21.10
N ASP A 124 4.93 25.73 -19.84
CA ASP A 124 5.06 26.73 -18.77
C ASP A 124 6.44 26.70 -18.11
N ASP A 125 6.74 27.72 -17.30
CA ASP A 125 8.03 27.86 -16.59
C ASP A 125 8.28 26.75 -15.56
N LEU A 126 7.22 26.01 -15.18
CA LEU A 126 7.31 24.95 -14.20
C LEU A 126 7.86 23.64 -14.77
N MET A 127 7.93 23.51 -16.09
CA MET A 127 8.50 22.32 -16.73
C MET A 127 10.00 22.15 -16.44
N ASP A 128 10.72 23.24 -16.16
CA ASP A 128 12.13 23.21 -15.79
C ASP A 128 12.33 22.67 -14.35
N GLU A 129 11.30 22.76 -13.50
CA GLU A 129 11.34 22.31 -12.10
C GLU A 129 10.66 20.95 -11.90
N ILE A 130 9.51 20.73 -12.53
CA ILE A 130 8.61 19.60 -12.25
C ILE A 130 8.50 18.75 -13.53
N PRO A 131 8.75 17.43 -13.47
CA PRO A 131 8.56 16.54 -14.61
C PRO A 131 7.11 16.66 -15.12
N THR A 132 6.97 17.16 -16.35
CA THR A 132 5.68 17.54 -16.90
C THR A 132 5.43 16.86 -18.24
N PHE A 133 4.24 16.28 -18.38
CA PHE A 133 3.68 15.77 -19.61
C PHE A 133 2.62 16.75 -20.11
N ILE A 134 2.78 17.27 -21.33
CA ILE A 134 1.81 18.15 -21.95
C ILE A 134 0.80 17.29 -22.70
N VAL A 135 -0.48 17.53 -22.44
CA VAL A 135 -1.59 16.84 -23.09
C VAL A 135 -2.28 17.82 -24.02
N ASP A 136 -2.70 17.30 -25.17
CA ASP A 136 -3.56 18.04 -26.09
C ASP A 136 -4.96 18.16 -25.49
N PRO A 137 -5.46 19.39 -25.25
CA PRO A 137 -6.79 19.58 -24.71
C PRO A 137 -7.84 19.09 -25.71
N LEU A 138 -8.97 18.62 -25.17
CA LEU A 138 -10.11 18.27 -26.00
C LEU A 138 -10.65 19.50 -26.75
N PRO A 139 -11.16 19.34 -27.98
CA PRO A 139 -11.89 20.37 -28.69
C PRO A 139 -12.98 21.02 -27.81
N PRO A 140 -13.19 22.33 -27.92
CA PRO A 140 -14.20 23.03 -27.13
C PRO A 140 -15.60 22.45 -27.39
N GLY A 141 -16.33 22.17 -26.32
CA GLY A 141 -17.69 21.61 -26.38
C GLY A 141 -17.77 20.08 -26.37
N GLN A 142 -16.64 19.39 -26.29
CA GLN A 142 -16.60 17.92 -26.15
C GLN A 142 -16.62 17.45 -24.67
N ASP A 143 -16.58 18.39 -23.71
CA ASP A 143 -16.60 18.12 -22.25
C ASP A 143 -17.99 18.28 -21.59
N ARG A 144 -19.02 18.64 -22.38
CA ARG A 144 -20.38 18.94 -21.89
C ARG A 144 -21.32 17.75 -21.89
#